data_AF-A0A8T4PNN3-F1
#
_entry.id   AF-A0A8T4PNN3-F1
#
_cell.length_a   1.000
_cell.length_b   1.000
_cell.length_c   1.000
_cell.angle_alpha   90.00
_cell.angle_beta   90.00
_cell.angle_gamma   90.00
#
_symmetry.space_group_name_H-M   'P 1'
#
loop_
_entity.id
_entity.type
_entity.pdbx_description
1 polymer ?
#
loop_
_entity_poly.entity_id
_entity_poly.type
_entity_poly.pdbx_seq_one_letter_code
_entity_poly.pdbx_strand_id
1 'polypeptide(L)'
;MPKGRPIKSEIRQNVVEILFFMKQGYGYEIYKAYISIFPKVTMRSIYYHLKKGTALGEFKIERVEKEKGDYSWGGEAEKIYYALGPNAKPLGNEKAKAHFEKKGS
;
A
#
# COMPACT_ATOMS: atom_id res chain seq x y z
N MET A 1 21.21 -9.51 -11.15
CA MET A 1 19.86 -8.94 -11.00
C MET A 1 19.45 -8.33 -12.34
N PRO A 2 18.35 -8.75 -12.98
CA PRO A 2 17.96 -8.16 -14.25
C PRO A 2 17.54 -6.70 -14.00
N LYS A 3 18.20 -5.77 -14.67
CA LYS A 3 17.82 -4.34 -14.75
C LYS A 3 16.55 -4.24 -15.60
N GLY A 4 15.40 -4.56 -15.02
CA GLY A 4 14.11 -4.52 -15.68
C GLY A 4 13.03 -4.00 -14.73
N ARG A 5 12.00 -3.35 -15.28
CA ARG A 5 10.83 -2.92 -14.51
C ARG A 5 10.23 -4.15 -13.83
N PRO A 6 10.01 -4.12 -12.50
CA PRO A 6 9.50 -5.29 -11.80
C PRO A 6 8.23 -5.84 -12.45
N ILE A 7 8.19 -7.17 -12.55
CA ILE A 7 7.04 -7.91 -13.08
C ILE A 7 5.83 -7.46 -12.26
N LYS A 8 4.70 -7.16 -12.90
CA LYS A 8 3.50 -6.52 -12.31
C LYS A 8 2.97 -7.17 -11.00
N SER A 9 3.44 -8.36 -10.63
CA SER A 9 3.20 -8.99 -9.32
C SER A 9 4.08 -8.43 -8.20
N GLU A 10 5.34 -8.06 -8.44
CA GLU A 10 6.29 -7.66 -7.39
C GLU A 10 5.82 -6.40 -6.65
N ILE A 11 5.35 -5.37 -7.36
CA ILE A 11 4.83 -4.15 -6.72
C ILE A 11 3.65 -4.49 -5.81
N ARG A 12 2.77 -5.40 -6.25
CA ARG A 12 1.61 -5.81 -5.47
C ARG A 12 2.00 -6.67 -4.27
N GLN A 13 2.97 -7.57 -4.44
CA GLN A 13 3.54 -8.34 -3.35
C GLN A 13 4.18 -7.42 -2.31
N ASN A 14 4.97 -6.43 -2.74
CA ASN A 14 5.55 -5.44 -1.84
C ASN A 14 4.47 -4.66 -1.06
N VAL A 15 3.32 -4.36 -1.67
CA VAL A 15 2.16 -3.77 -0.96
C VAL A 15 1.56 -4.77 0.05
N VAL A 16 1.48 -6.06 -0.26
CA VAL A 16 1.10 -7.12 0.70
C VAL A 16 2.06 -7.12 1.89
N GLU A 17 3.38 -7.07 1.66
CA GLU A 17 4.36 -7.02 2.74
C GLU A 17 4.19 -5.78 3.62
N ILE A 18 3.97 -4.61 3.00
CA ILE A 18 3.72 -3.37 3.75
C ILE A 18 2.48 -3.51 4.63
N LEU A 19 1.36 -3.96 4.08
CA LEU A 19 0.11 -4.09 4.81
C LEU A 19 0.16 -5.21 5.87
N PHE A 20 0.99 -6.24 5.68
CA PHE A 20 1.21 -7.27 6.69
C PHE A 20 1.79 -6.71 8.00
N PHE A 21 2.77 -5.82 7.89
CA PHE A 21 3.40 -5.17 9.05
C PHE A 21 2.59 -3.96 9.54
N MET A 22 2.15 -3.10 8.62
CA MET A 22 1.39 -1.87 8.92
C MET A 22 -0.04 -2.15 9.44
N LYS A 23 -0.58 -3.36 9.19
CA LYS A 23 -1.95 -3.82 9.42
C LYS A 23 -3.00 -3.15 8.53
N GLN A 24 -2.96 -1.83 8.43
CA GLN A 24 -3.84 -1.05 7.56
C GLN A 24 -3.23 0.29 7.19
N GLY A 25 -3.64 0.85 6.06
CA GLY A 25 -3.23 2.20 5.65
C GLY A 25 -4.04 2.72 4.49
N TYR A 26 -4.09 4.04 4.31
CA TYR A 26 -4.71 4.64 3.13
C TYR A 26 -3.72 4.77 1.97
N GLY A 27 -4.22 4.94 0.74
CA GLY A 27 -3.41 4.80 -0.48
C GLY A 27 -2.12 5.63 -0.50
N TYR A 28 -2.15 6.86 0.02
CA TYR A 28 -0.96 7.73 0.09
C TYR A 28 0.04 7.29 1.17
N GLU A 29 -0.43 6.79 2.30
CA GLU A 29 0.45 6.21 3.33
C GLU A 29 1.18 4.97 2.83
N ILE A 30 0.46 4.06 2.19
CA ILE A 30 1.03 2.87 1.57
C ILE A 30 2.08 3.27 0.53
N TYR A 31 1.79 4.28 -0.28
CA TYR A 31 2.75 4.83 -1.24
C TYR A 31 4.03 5.36 -0.57
N LYS A 32 3.90 6.15 0.51
CA LYS A 32 5.05 6.67 1.26
C LYS A 32 5.91 5.55 1.84
N ALA A 33 5.28 4.56 2.48
CA ALA A 33 5.98 3.37 2.98
C ALA A 33 6.70 2.66 1.84
N TYR A 34 6.01 2.45 0.71
CA TYR A 34 6.57 1.77 -0.45
C TYR A 34 7.86 2.42 -0.95
N ILE A 35 7.84 3.72 -1.25
CA ILE A 35 9.01 4.40 -1.82
C ILE A 35 10.17 4.57 -0.83
N SER A 36 9.92 4.34 0.46
CA SER A 36 10.94 4.34 1.51
C SER A 36 11.65 2.98 1.67
N ILE A 37 11.01 1.89 1.21
CA ILE A 37 11.50 0.51 1.39
C ILE A 37 11.99 -0.08 0.05
N PHE A 38 11.29 0.24 -1.04
CA PHE A 38 11.43 -0.39 -2.36
C PHE A 38 11.77 0.63 -3.45
N PRO A 39 12.17 0.18 -4.67
CA PRO A 39 12.44 1.07 -5.78
C PRO A 39 11.26 1.99 -6.09
N LYS A 40 11.53 3.28 -6.34
CA LYS A 40 10.47 4.28 -6.54
C LYS A 40 9.52 3.90 -7.67
N VAL A 41 8.23 4.04 -7.40
CA VAL A 41 7.14 3.92 -8.38
C VAL A 41 6.28 5.19 -8.36
N THR A 42 5.39 5.33 -9.34
CA THR A 42 4.40 6.41 -9.29
C THR A 42 3.28 6.07 -8.33
N MET A 43 2.68 7.10 -7.72
CA MET A 43 1.50 6.93 -6.86
C MET A 43 0.35 6.22 -7.60
N ARG A 44 0.14 6.57 -8.88
CA ARG A 44 -0.84 5.89 -9.75
C ARG A 44 -0.62 4.37 -9.84
N SER A 45 0.64 3.92 -9.83
CA SER A 45 0.97 2.48 -9.83
C SER A 45 0.46 1.80 -8.56
N ILE A 46 0.62 2.44 -7.40
CA ILE A 46 0.11 1.90 -6.13
C ILE A 46 -1.42 1.80 -6.17
N TYR A 47 -2.12 2.86 -6.58
CA TYR A 47 -3.58 2.81 -6.69
C TYR A 47 -4.08 1.75 -7.68
N TYR A 48 -3.38 1.57 -8.81
CA TYR A 48 -3.68 0.47 -9.73
C TYR A 48 -3.56 -0.90 -9.06
N HIS A 49 -2.49 -1.12 -8.28
CA HIS A 49 -2.28 -2.39 -7.58
C HIS A 49 -3.25 -2.60 -6.41
N LEU A 50 -3.62 -1.55 -5.68
CA LEU A 50 -4.66 -1.62 -4.64
C LEU A 50 -6.01 -2.02 -5.24
N LYS A 51 -6.42 -1.36 -6.35
CA LYS A 51 -7.65 -1.72 -7.06
C LYS A 51 -7.61 -3.16 -7.57
N LYS A 52 -6.51 -3.56 -8.22
CA LYS A 52 -6.36 -4.91 -8.75
C LYS A 52 -6.30 -5.97 -7.64
N GLY A 53 -5.57 -5.73 -6.56
CA GLY A 53 -5.47 -6.66 -5.43
C GLY A 53 -6.77 -6.78 -4.65
N THR A 54 -7.56 -5.70 -4.56
CA THR A 54 -8.93 -5.76 -4.01
C THR A 54 -9.82 -6.68 -4.86
N ALA A 55 -9.77 -6.53 -6.19
CA ALA A 55 -10.53 -7.41 -7.09
C ALA A 55 -10.10 -8.89 -7.05
N LEU A 56 -8.84 -9.17 -6.65
CA LEU A 56 -8.32 -10.53 -6.47
C LEU A 56 -8.50 -11.07 -5.04
N GLY A 57 -9.05 -10.27 -4.13
CA GLY A 57 -9.20 -10.63 -2.71
C GLY A 57 -7.88 -10.64 -1.92
N GLU A 58 -6.78 -10.13 -2.50
CA GLU A 58 -5.51 -9.94 -1.80
C GLU A 58 -5.58 -8.75 -0.83
N PHE A 59 -6.43 -7.77 -1.13
CA PHE A 59 -6.72 -6.62 -0.25
C PHE A 59 -8.21 -6.54 0.05
N LYS A 60 -8.54 -5.93 1.18
CA LYS A 60 -9.91 -5.52 1.52
C LYS A 60 -9.94 -4.04 1.86
N ILE A 61 -11.08 -3.40 1.63
CA ILE A 61 -11.35 -2.06 2.13
C ILE A 61 -11.83 -2.23 3.57
N GLU A 62 -11.09 -1.68 4.52
CA GLU A 62 -11.44 -1.74 5.93
C GLU A 62 -12.45 -0.64 6.29
N ARG A 63 -12.22 0.57 5.78
CA ARG A 63 -13.13 1.72 5.92
C ARG A 63 -12.85 2.80 4.88
N VAL A 64 -13.80 3.70 4.73
CA VAL A 64 -13.67 4.93 3.95
C VAL A 64 -13.94 6.10 4.88
N GLU A 65 -12.96 6.99 5.02
CA GLU A 65 -13.10 8.22 5.80
C GLU A 65 -13.21 9.41 4.86
N LYS A 66 -14.15 10.31 5.15
CA LYS A 66 -14.31 11.58 4.46
C LYS A 66 -13.73 12.68 5.33
N GLU A 67 -12.62 13.28 4.89
CA GLU A 67 -12.11 14.49 5.52
C GLU A 67 -12.75 15.69 4.83
N LYS A 68 -13.62 16.39 5.57
CA LYS A 68 -14.09 17.72 5.18
C LYS A 68 -12.96 18.72 5.43
N GLY A 69 -12.58 19.47 4.40
CA GLY A 69 -11.60 20.54 4.55
C GLY A 69 -11.82 21.62 3.50
N ASP A 70 -11.38 22.84 3.82
CA ASP A 70 -11.37 23.98 2.88
C ASP A 70 -10.21 23.83 1.89
N TYR A 71 -10.28 22.82 1.03
CA TYR A 71 -9.33 22.67 -0.06
C TYR A 71 -9.80 23.47 -1.27
N SER A 72 -8.85 24.13 -1.94
CA SER A 72 -9.09 24.99 -3.10
C SER A 72 -9.67 24.27 -4.34
N TRP A 73 -9.91 22.96 -4.26
CA TRP A 73 -10.39 22.11 -5.36
C TRP A 73 -11.57 21.19 -4.98
N GLY A 74 -12.20 21.38 -3.81
CA GLY A 74 -13.39 20.63 -3.38
C GLY A 74 -13.39 20.32 -1.88
N GLY A 75 -14.57 20.35 -1.27
CA GLY A 75 -14.75 20.34 0.19
C GLY A 75 -14.58 18.99 0.91
N GLU A 76 -14.32 17.89 0.18
CA GLU A 76 -14.21 16.54 0.77
C GLU A 76 -13.08 15.74 0.11
N ALA A 77 -12.18 15.18 0.92
CA ALA A 77 -11.17 14.21 0.50
C ALA A 77 -11.51 12.83 1.07
N GLU A 78 -11.66 11.83 0.20
CA GLU A 78 -11.91 10.43 0.62
C GLU A 78 -10.59 9.67 0.83
N LYS A 79 -10.39 9.17 2.05
CA LYS A 79 -9.32 8.22 2.40
C LYS A 79 -9.92 6.82 2.45
N ILE A 80 -9.57 6.00 1.46
CA ILE A 80 -9.88 4.58 1.46
C ILE A 80 -8.76 3.85 2.19
N TYR A 81 -9.08 3.23 3.32
CA TYR A 81 -8.16 2.42 4.11
C TYR A 81 -8.21 0.96 3.64
N TYR A 82 -7.03 0.42 3.34
CA TYR A 82 -6.85 -0.94 2.87
C TYR A 82 -6.18 -1.78 3.95
N ALA A 83 -6.55 -3.06 4.01
CA ALA A 83 -5.94 -4.09 4.83
C ALA A 83 -5.76 -5.37 4.00
N LEU A 84 -5.07 -6.37 4.57
CA LEU A 84 -4.94 -7.67 3.91
C LEU A 84 -6.30 -8.37 3.77
N GLY A 85 -6.56 -8.84 2.56
CA GLY A 85 -7.71 -9.68 2.24
C GLY A 85 -7.41 -11.17 2.47
N PRO A 86 -8.43 -12.04 2.37
CA PRO A 86 -8.30 -13.47 2.65
C PRO A 86 -7.34 -14.21 1.71
N ASN A 87 -7.09 -13.69 0.49
CA ASN A 87 -6.18 -14.30 -0.48
C ASN A 87 -4.75 -13.73 -0.39
N ALA A 88 -4.48 -12.82 0.56
CA ALA A 88 -3.14 -12.29 0.77
C ALA A 88 -2.17 -13.41 1.16
N LYS A 89 -0.96 -13.37 0.57
CA LYS A 89 0.12 -14.30 0.92
C LYS A 89 1.39 -13.51 1.28
N PRO A 90 1.49 -12.99 2.51
CA PRO A 90 2.70 -12.34 2.98
C PRO A 90 3.87 -13.33 3.00
N LEU A 91 5.03 -12.88 2.55
CA LEU A 91 6.27 -13.66 2.53
C LEU A 91 7.22 -13.26 3.66
N GLY A 92 6.93 -12.19 4.41
CA GLY A 92 7.75 -11.74 5.53
C GLY A 92 9.01 -11.02 5.06
N ASN A 93 8.88 -10.10 4.10
CA ASN A 93 10.03 -9.40 3.52
C ASN A 93 10.84 -8.64 4.58
N GLU A 94 12.14 -8.93 4.66
CA GLU A 94 13.04 -8.38 5.68
C GLU A 94 13.16 -6.85 5.64
N LYS A 95 13.12 -6.24 4.44
CA LYS A 95 13.21 -4.77 4.32
C LYS A 95 11.96 -4.11 4.87
N ALA A 96 10.79 -4.68 4.59
CA ALA A 96 9.53 -4.21 5.13
C ALA A 96 9.51 -4.40 6.66
N LYS A 97 9.90 -5.59 7.15
CA LYS A 97 10.02 -5.88 8.58
C LYS A 97 10.90 -4.85 9.30
N ALA A 98 12.12 -4.65 8.83
CA ALA A 98 13.08 -3.73 9.43
C ALA A 98 12.58 -2.26 9.43
N HIS A 99 11.82 -1.85 8.41
CA HIS A 99 11.23 -0.50 8.37
C HIS A 99 10.22 -0.28 9.50
N PHE A 100 9.35 -1.26 9.76
CA PHE A 100 8.29 -1.13 10.74
C PHE A 100 8.75 -1.47 12.17
N GLU A 101 9.75 -2.33 12.35
CA GLU A 101 10.36 -2.59 13.67
C GLU A 101 11.12 -1.38 14.19
N LYS A 102 11.89 -0.68 13.33
CA LYS A 102 12.63 0.54 13.73
C LYS A 102 11.77 1.70 14.19
N LYS A 103 10.47 1.72 13.82
CA LYS A 103 9.52 2.76 14.25
C LYS A 103 8.83 2.45 15.58
N GLY A 104 8.99 1.24 16.10
CA GLY A 104 8.38 0.81 17.38
C GLY A 104 9.33 0.87 18.57
N SER A 105 10.53 1.43 18.42
CA SER A 105 11.56 1.60 19.47
C SER A 105 11.70 3.05 19.88
#